data_AF-A0A7C3MTN7-F1
#
_entry.id   AF-A0A7C3MTN7-F1
#
_cell.length_a   1.000
_cell.length_b   1.000
_cell.length_c   1.000
_cell.angle_alpha   90.00
_cell.angle_beta   90.00
_cell.angle_gamma   90.00
#
_symmetry.space_group_name_H-M   'P 1'
#
loop_
_entity.id
_entity.type
_entity.pdbx_description
1 polymer ?
#
loop_
_entity_poly.entity_id
_entity_poly.type
_entity_poly.pdbx_seq_one_letter_code
_entity_poly.pdbx_strand_id
1 'polypeptide(L)' 'MDSRSYLSGKRVAVIGLARTGAALAPVLLKAGACVTVYDRRHETELLAEAEAVRQAGARAVLG' A
#
# COMPACT_ATOMS: atom_id res chain seq x y z
N MET A 1 11.70 -21.48 6.33
CA MET A 1 11.48 -20.04 6.62
C MET A 1 10.11 -19.72 6.06
N ASP A 2 9.11 -19.43 6.89
CA ASP A 2 7.77 -19.08 6.38
C ASP A 2 7.85 -17.71 5.69
N SER A 3 7.58 -17.67 4.40
CA SER A 3 7.58 -16.45 3.58
C SER A 3 6.64 -15.37 4.13
N ARG A 4 5.61 -15.72 4.91
CA ARG A 4 4.75 -14.74 5.59
C ARG A 4 5.44 -14.05 6.77
N SER A 5 6.32 -14.77 7.47
CA SER A 5 7.15 -14.22 8.54
C SER A 5 8.22 -13.26 8.01
N TYR A 6 8.68 -13.42 6.77
CA TYR A 6 9.74 -12.57 6.19
C TYR A 6 9.33 -11.10 6.13
N LEU A 7 8.07 -10.78 5.86
CA LEU A 7 7.63 -9.39 5.68
C LEU A 7 7.30 -8.66 6.98
N SER A 8 7.18 -9.38 8.09
CA SER A 8 6.84 -8.81 9.40
C SER A 8 7.84 -7.73 9.82
N GLY A 9 7.32 -6.53 10.12
CA GLY A 9 8.10 -5.37 10.53
C GLY A 9 8.90 -4.69 9.41
N LYS A 10 8.91 -5.23 8.17
CA LYS A 10 9.63 -4.61 7.06
C LYS A 10 8.85 -3.43 6.50
N ARG A 11 9.57 -2.36 6.16
CA ARG A 11 9.02 -1.24 5.40
C ARG A 11 8.99 -1.61 3.92
N VAL A 12 7.82 -1.53 3.30
CA VAL A 12 7.61 -1.86 1.89
C VAL A 12 7.03 -0.66 1.17
N ALA A 13 7.67 -0.29 0.06
CA ALA A 13 7.16 0.70 -0.87
C ALA A 13 6.46 -0.02 -2.03
N VAL A 14 5.23 0.40 -2.32
CA VAL A 14 4.48 -0.01 -3.52
C VAL A 14 4.46 1.17 -4.48
N ILE A 15 4.91 0.96 -5.72
CA ILE A 15 4.94 2.01 -6.74
C ILE A 15 3.80 1.79 -7.72
N GLY A 16 2.95 2.81 -7.85
CA GLY A 16 1.67 2.76 -8.54
C GLY A 16 0.54 2.38 -7.58
N LEU A 17 -0.42 3.28 -7.40
CA LEU A 17 -1.60 3.07 -6.57
C LEU A 17 -2.63 2.28 -7.39
N ALA A 18 -3.34 2.91 -8.34
CA ALA A 18 -4.33 2.26 -9.25
C ALA A 18 -5.11 1.07 -8.61
N ARG A 19 -5.61 0.13 -9.41
CA ARG A 19 -6.27 -1.06 -8.83
C ARG A 19 -5.29 -1.99 -8.14
N THR A 20 -4.15 -2.28 -8.78
CA THR A 20 -3.25 -3.33 -8.30
C THR A 20 -2.51 -2.91 -7.03
N GLY A 21 -1.97 -1.70 -6.97
CA GLY A 21 -1.29 -1.22 -5.77
C GLY A 21 -2.23 -1.09 -4.58
N ALA A 22 -3.46 -0.60 -4.82
CA ALA A 22 -4.50 -0.56 -3.80
C ALA A 22 -4.85 -1.97 -3.27
N ALA A 23 -4.97 -2.97 -4.16
CA ALA A 23 -5.23 -4.35 -3.76
C ALA A 23 -4.05 -5.03 -3.06
N LEU A 24 -2.82 -4.61 -3.35
CA LEU A 24 -1.60 -5.20 -2.77
C LEU A 24 -1.33 -4.73 -1.34
N ALA A 25 -1.68 -3.48 -1.03
CA ALA A 25 -1.50 -2.90 0.29
C ALA A 25 -2.07 -3.77 1.44
N PRO A 26 -3.34 -4.21 1.43
CA PRO A 26 -3.88 -5.05 2.50
C PRO A 26 -3.23 -6.44 2.58
N VAL A 27 -2.74 -6.99 1.46
CA VAL A 27 -2.02 -8.28 1.46
C VAL A 27 -0.69 -8.15 2.20
N LEU A 28 0.06 -7.09 1.92
CA LEU A 28 1.35 -6.81 2.56
C LEU A 28 1.18 -6.45 4.05
N LEU A 29 0.15 -5.67 4.40
CA LEU A 29 -0.18 -5.36 5.78
C LEU A 29 -0.54 -6.62 6.58
N LYS A 30 -1.34 -7.54 6.01
CA LYS A 30 -1.65 -8.84 6.62
C LYS A 30 -0.42 -9.73 6.80
N ALA A 31 0.62 -9.51 6.00
CA ALA A 31 1.93 -10.16 6.17
C ALA A 31 2.82 -9.45 7.22
N GLY A 32 2.30 -8.44 7.92
CA GLY A 32 2.99 -7.70 8.98
C GLY A 32 3.91 -6.58 8.49
N ALA A 33 3.88 -6.23 7.20
CA ALA A 33 4.69 -5.14 6.67
C ALA A 33 4.15 -3.76 7.06
N CYS A 34 5.04 -2.77 7.11
CA CYS A 34 4.69 -1.35 7.15
C CYS A 34 4.66 -0.80 5.72
N VAL A 35 3.49 -0.54 5.17
CA VAL A 35 3.31 -0.26 3.74
C VAL A 35 3.14 1.23 3.45
N THR A 36 3.88 1.73 2.45
CA THR A 36 3.61 3.02 1.81
C THR A 36 3.41 2.83 0.31
N VAL A 37 2.32 3.36 -0.22
CA VAL A 37 2.00 3.35 -1.65
C VAL A 37 2.29 4.73 -2.24
N TYR A 38 3.03 4.77 -3.34
CA TYR A 38 3.41 5.98 -4.06
C TYR A 38 2.73 6.00 -5.43
N ASP A 39 2.20 7.13 -5.85
CA ASP A 39 1.77 7.37 -7.23
C ASP A 39 2.08 8.81 -7.62
N ARG A 40 2.48 9.02 -8.87
CA ARG A 40 2.77 10.35 -9.42
C ARG A 40 1.51 11.16 -9.73
N ARG A 41 0.36 10.48 -9.79
CA ARG A 41 -0.93 11.13 -10.00
C ARG A 41 -1.35 11.84 -8.73
N HIS A 42 -2.05 12.96 -8.90
CA HIS A 42 -2.57 13.69 -7.76
C HIS A 42 -3.71 12.92 -7.08
N GLU A 43 -3.94 13.25 -5.82
CA GLU A 43 -4.99 12.64 -5.01
C GLU A 43 -6.39 12.76 -5.62
N THR A 44 -6.66 13.86 -6.33
CA THR A 44 -7.93 14.08 -7.04
C THR A 44 -8.19 13.05 -8.14
N GLU A 45 -7.16 12.43 -8.70
CA GLU A 45 -7.28 11.41 -9.76
C GLU A 45 -7.50 10.00 -9.20
N LEU A 46 -7.19 9.77 -7.92
CA LEU A 46 -7.13 8.45 -7.28
C LEU A 46 -7.81 8.42 -5.92
N LEU A 47 -8.83 9.27 -5.73
CA LEU A 47 -9.44 9.51 -4.42
C LEU A 47 -9.92 8.20 -3.77
N ALA A 48 -10.60 7.35 -4.55
CA ALA A 48 -11.16 6.10 -4.07
C ALA A 48 -10.07 5.10 -3.66
N GLU A 49 -9.03 4.93 -4.47
CA GLU A 49 -7.90 4.05 -4.19
C GLU A 49 -7.08 4.56 -3.00
N ALA A 50 -6.87 5.86 -2.90
CA ALA A 50 -6.10 6.50 -1.83
C ALA A 50 -6.81 6.29 -0.48
N GLU A 51 -8.13 6.51 -0.46
CA GLU A 51 -8.95 6.27 0.71
C GLU A 51 -8.96 4.79 1.11
N ALA A 52 -9.12 3.88 0.14
CA ALA A 52 -9.09 2.44 0.41
C ALA A 52 -7.75 1.99 1.02
N VAL A 53 -6.62 2.50 0.53
CA VAL A 53 -5.28 2.21 1.08
C VAL A 53 -5.13 2.74 2.51
N ARG A 54 -5.61 3.96 2.78
CA ARG A 54 -5.55 4.57 4.13
C ARG A 54 -6.45 3.84 5.12
N GLN A 55 -7.67 3.49 4.71
CA GLN A 55 -8.59 2.69 5.53
C GLN A 55 -8.03 1.30 5.84
N ALA A 56 -7.27 0.71 4.91
CA ALA A 56 -6.56 -0.54 5.15
C ALA A 56 -5.41 -0.40 6.17
N GLY A 57 -4.93 0.82 6.45
CA GLY A 57 -3.85 1.11 7.39
C GLY A 57 -2.48 1.35 6.73
N ALA A 58 -2.44 1.47 5.40
CA ALA A 58 -1.23 1.85 4.67
C ALA A 58 -1.16 3.36 4.44
N ARG A 59 0.05 3.89 4.26
CA ARG A 59 0.24 5.29 3.87
C ARG A 59 0.11 5.44 2.35
N ALA A 60 -0.55 6.49 1.88
CA ALA A 60 -0.51 6.92 0.48
C ALA A 60 0.28 8.22 0.34
N VAL A 61 1.17 8.30 -0.64
CA VAL A 61 1.93 9.50 -1.02
C VAL A 61 1.68 9.76 -2.50
N LEU A 62 1.03 10.88 -2.80
CA LEU A 62 0.49 11.20 -4.11
C LEU A 62 0.95 12.60 -4.55
N GLY A 63 1.18 12.77 -5.85
CA GLY A 63 1.62 14.04 -6.46
C GLY A 63 2.94 13.94 -7.21
#